data_AF-A0A9E4BG65-F1
#
_entry.id   AF-A0A9E4BG65-F1
#
_cell.length_a   1.000
_cell.length_b   1.000
_cell.length_c   1.000
_cell.angle_alpha   90.00
_cell.angle_beta   90.00
_cell.angle_gamma   90.00
#
_symmetry.space_group_name_H-M   'P 1'
#
loop_
_entity.id
_entity.type
_entity.pdbx_description
1 polymer ?
#
loop_
_entity_poly.entity_id
_entity_poly.type
_entity_poly.pdbx_seq_one_letter_code
_entity_poly.pdbx_strand_id
1 'polypeptide(L)' 'MTDVTHRLNISYYTSAFDFPILTQVDIGHTSPQMILPNGIQATLGSEQNLFSIDEAAVV' A
#
# COMPACT_ATOMS: atom_id res chain seq x y z
N MET A 1 -15.50 -3.46 -11.61
CA MET A 1 -16.19 -4.52 -10.84
C MET A 1 -15.24 -5.48 -10.13
N THR A 2 -13.93 -5.44 -10.41
CA THR A 2 -12.89 -6.29 -9.77
C THR A 2 -12.32 -5.72 -8.47
N ASP A 3 -12.12 -4.40 -8.36
CA ASP A 3 -11.48 -3.77 -7.19
C ASP A 3 -12.22 -4.03 -5.86
N VAL A 4 -13.57 -3.98 -5.89
CA VAL A 4 -14.42 -4.20 -4.70
C VAL A 4 -14.25 -5.62 -4.14
N THR A 5 -14.16 -6.63 -5.00
CA THR A 5 -14.02 -8.03 -4.59
C THR A 5 -12.68 -8.30 -3.90
N HIS A 6 -11.59 -7.68 -4.36
CA HIS A 6 -10.26 -7.87 -3.77
C HIS A 6 -10.16 -7.26 -2.37
N ARG A 7 -10.77 -6.08 -2.16
CA ARG A 7 -10.83 -5.44 -0.83
C ARG A 7 -11.57 -6.30 0.19
N LEU A 8 -12.72 -6.86 -0.20
CA LEU A 8 -13.55 -7.70 0.66
C LEU A 8 -12.79 -8.94 1.14
N ASN A 9 -11.94 -9.52 0.28
CA ASN A 9 -11.13 -10.68 0.64
C ASN A 9 -10.06 -10.32 1.68
N ILE A 10 -9.34 -9.21 1.50
CA ILE A 10 -8.32 -8.78 2.47
C ILE A 10 -8.96 -8.58 3.84
N SER A 11 -10.02 -7.77 3.93
CA SER A 11 -10.72 -7.53 5.20
C SER A 11 -11.25 -8.80 5.85
N TYR A 12 -11.74 -9.77 5.06
CA TYR A 12 -12.21 -11.05 5.59
C TYR A 12 -11.07 -11.86 6.24
N TYR A 13 -9.96 -12.05 5.51
CA TYR A 13 -8.83 -12.84 5.98
C TYR A 13 -8.00 -12.15 7.06
N THR A 14 -8.05 -10.82 7.14
CA THR A 14 -7.29 -10.04 8.11
C THR A 14 -8.13 -9.52 9.27
N SER A 15 -9.39 -9.94 9.39
CA SER A 15 -10.34 -9.47 10.39
C SER A 15 -9.90 -9.63 11.85
N ALA A 16 -8.97 -10.56 12.12
CA ALA A 16 -8.41 -10.80 13.45
C ALA A 16 -7.22 -9.89 13.81
N PHE A 17 -6.76 -9.03 12.90
CA PHE A 17 -5.57 -8.21 13.09
C PHE A 17 -5.89 -6.72 13.02
N ASP A 18 -5.14 -5.95 13.80
CA ASP A 18 -5.18 -4.49 13.77
C ASP A 18 -3.88 -3.97 13.17
N PHE A 19 -3.91 -3.72 11.87
CA PHE A 19 -2.81 -3.08 11.15
C PHE A 19 -3.36 -2.13 10.08
N PRO A 20 -2.65 -1.04 9.77
CA PRO A 20 -3.07 -0.12 8.73
C PRO A 20 -2.96 -0.77 7.35
N ILE A 21 -3.99 -0.57 6.51
CA ILE A 21 -4.02 -1.04 5.12
C ILE A 21 -4.21 0.16 4.20
N LEU A 22 -3.26 0.40 3.32
CA LEU A 22 -3.37 1.37 2.23
C LEU A 22 -3.77 0.63 0.94
N THR A 23 -4.87 1.04 0.31
CA THR A 23 -5.40 0.40 -0.92
C THR A 23 -5.45 1.41 -2.07
N GLN A 24 -5.61 0.95 -3.32
CA GLN A 24 -5.52 1.81 -4.53
C GLN A 24 -4.20 2.57 -4.66
N VAL A 25 -3.08 1.93 -4.29
CA VAL A 25 -1.77 2.50 -4.55
C VAL A 25 -1.36 2.15 -5.99
N ASP A 26 -0.85 3.12 -6.74
CA ASP A 26 -0.48 2.98 -8.16
C ASP A 26 0.85 2.23 -8.37
N ILE A 27 1.02 1.08 -7.75
CA ILE A 27 2.27 0.27 -7.77
C ILE A 27 2.10 -1.05 -8.55
N GLY A 28 0.88 -1.34 -8.99
CA GLY A 28 0.53 -2.50 -9.80
C GLY A 28 0.63 -2.20 -11.29
N HIS A 29 -0.10 -2.93 -12.13
CA HIS A 29 -0.09 -2.78 -13.59
C HIS A 29 -0.91 -1.58 -14.12
N THR A 30 -1.17 -0.57 -13.30
CA THR A 30 -1.91 0.64 -13.67
C THR A 30 -0.97 1.75 -14.14
N SER A 31 -1.50 2.70 -14.93
CA SER A 31 -0.76 3.87 -15.42
C SER A 31 -1.44 5.16 -14.96
N PRO A 32 -0.72 6.16 -14.41
CA PRO A 32 0.73 6.15 -14.13
C PRO A 32 1.12 5.13 -13.04
N GLN A 33 2.38 4.67 -13.07
CA GLN A 33 2.91 3.70 -12.12
C GLN A 33 3.99 4.35 -11.24
N MET A 34 3.86 4.21 -9.93
CA MET A 34 4.86 4.56 -8.93
C MET A 34 5.93 3.46 -8.86
N ILE A 35 7.20 3.86 -8.80
CA ILE A 35 8.32 2.96 -8.52
C ILE A 35 8.50 2.87 -7.01
N LEU A 36 8.47 1.64 -6.47
CA LEU A 36 8.78 1.39 -5.06
C LEU A 36 10.21 0.87 -4.88
N PRO A 37 11.07 1.60 -4.17
CA PRO A 37 12.34 1.06 -3.71
C PRO A 37 12.10 0.00 -2.63
N ASN A 38 12.78 -1.14 -2.78
CA ASN A 38 12.67 -2.26 -1.85
C ASN A 38 13.81 -2.25 -0.83
N GLY A 39 13.52 -2.68 0.39
CA GLY A 39 14.52 -2.82 1.46
C GLY A 39 14.83 -1.51 2.21
N ILE A 40 14.00 -0.48 2.03
CA ILE A 40 14.16 0.83 2.65
C ILE A 40 13.25 1.04 3.87
N GLN A 41 13.62 1.95 4.77
CA GLN A 41 12.74 2.47 5.80
C GLN A 41 11.66 3.40 5.21
N ALA A 42 10.40 3.11 5.54
CA ALA A 42 9.24 3.87 5.07
C ALA A 42 8.17 4.00 6.16
N THR A 43 7.34 5.04 6.02
CA THR A 43 6.16 5.30 6.85
C THR A 43 4.89 5.07 6.04
N LEU A 44 3.92 4.38 6.63
CA LEU A 44 2.58 4.18 6.08
C LEU A 44 1.53 4.72 7.06
N GLY A 45 0.66 5.61 6.58
CA GLY A 45 -0.46 6.16 7.34
C GLY A 45 -1.77 6.00 6.57
N SER A 46 -2.55 4.96 6.89
CA SER A 46 -3.78 4.64 6.13
C SER A 46 -4.88 5.68 6.30
N GLU A 47 -4.97 6.34 7.46
CA GLU A 47 -5.95 7.41 7.71
C GLU A 47 -5.64 8.69 6.95
N GLN A 48 -4.35 8.99 6.75
CA GLN A 48 -3.89 10.17 6.01
C GLN A 48 -3.69 9.89 4.51
N ASN A 49 -3.93 8.64 4.06
CA ASN A 49 -3.60 8.17 2.72
C ASN A 49 -2.13 8.45 2.34
N LEU A 50 -1.21 8.13 3.26
CA LEU A 50 0.20 8.48 3.19
C LEU A 50 1.09 7.24 3.02
N PHE A 51 2.04 7.34 2.08
CA PHE A 51 3.24 6.52 2.02
C PHE A 51 4.45 7.46 1.87
N SER A 52 5.46 7.29 2.73
CA SER A 52 6.69 8.10 2.76
C SER A 52 7.92 7.19 2.73
N ILE A 53 8.95 7.60 1.98
CA ILE A 53 10.27 6.97 2.00
C ILE A 53 11.13 7.80 2.97
N ASP A 54 11.59 7.17 4.04
CA ASP A 54 12.23 7.86 5.16
C ASP A 54 13.77 7.76 5.13
N GLU A 55 14.31 7.07 4.13
CA GLU A 55 15.75 6.97 3.87
C GLU A 55 16.10 7.16 2.39
N ALA A 56 17.39 7.38 2.10
CA ALA A 56 17.86 7.51 0.72
C ALA A 56 17.72 6.18 -0.03
N ALA A 57 16.87 6.16 -1.05
CA ALA A 57 16.62 4.99 -1.89
C ALA A 57 17.61 4.81 -3.06
N VAL A 58 18.52 5.77 -3.24
CA VAL A 58 19.56 5.78 -4.27
C VAL A 58 20.83 6.36 -3.64
N VAL A 59 21.99 5.79 -3.97
CA VAL A 59 23.32 6.27 -3.54
C VAL A 59 23.94 7.13 -4.63
#